data_AF-A0A918RPF4-F1
#
_entry.id   AF-A0A918RPF4-F1
#
_cell.length_a   1.000
_cell.length_b   1.000
_cell.length_c   1.000
_cell.angle_alpha   90.00
_cell.angle_beta   90.00
_cell.angle_gamma   90.00
#
_symmetry.space_group_name_H-M   'P 1'
#
loop_
_entity.id
_entity.type
_entity.pdbx_description
1 polymer ?
#
loop_
_entity_poly.entity_id
_entity_poly.type
_entity_poly.pdbx_seq_one_letter_code
_entity_poly.pdbx_strand_id
1 'polypeptide(L)'
;MHLRKTESRLAAARLQKGATLIEAMTALFVFAVGALGIAAMQTTSMVRGDDTRQRSIAIWKAQELVDRIKATKTIDSPDGLIATYITQINNTNNDNGIGVLNSASEYQCPTAAPARCDDVNGTNAGACTAAQVVQADLWSVFCEPNTGLVPNGNAVTGSVGLRNLEVALEQNGSEYRLYFEWLNRTSNNSVDSATTASGQQNSDGTARTVVTNLCGQDENVDTRLDAYCLRFE
;
A
#
# COMPACT_ATOMS: atom_id res chain seq x y z
N MET A 1 37.88 -77.00 22.46
CA MET A 1 36.92 -76.03 21.87
C MET A 1 36.56 -75.01 22.96
N HIS A 2 37.44 -74.02 23.14
CA HIS A 2 37.19 -72.60 22.83
C HIS A 2 36.21 -71.90 23.79
N LEU A 3 36.75 -71.41 24.91
CA LEU A 3 36.16 -70.32 25.70
C LEU A 3 36.53 -69.00 25.01
N ARG A 4 35.54 -68.17 24.62
CA ARG A 4 35.78 -66.77 24.26
C ARG A 4 34.80 -65.85 25.00
N LYS A 5 35.35 -65.25 26.06
CA LYS A 5 35.23 -63.88 26.56
C LYS A 5 34.16 -63.00 25.88
N THR A 6 33.14 -62.62 26.62
CA THR A 6 32.28 -61.47 26.37
C THR A 6 32.96 -60.21 26.89
N GLU A 7 33.37 -59.31 25.99
CA GLU A 7 33.91 -58.00 26.37
C GLU A 7 32.77 -57.05 26.75
N SER A 8 32.74 -56.65 28.03
CA SER A 8 31.84 -55.63 28.55
C SER A 8 32.26 -54.25 28.00
N ARG A 9 31.44 -53.66 27.14
CA ARG A 9 31.59 -52.24 26.77
C ARG A 9 31.22 -51.38 27.97
N LEU A 10 32.22 -50.81 28.64
CA LEU A 10 32.06 -49.76 29.64
C LEU A 10 31.53 -48.50 28.95
N ALA A 11 30.22 -48.25 29.10
CA ALA A 11 29.65 -46.94 28.83
C ALA A 11 30.09 -46.00 29.95
N ALA A 12 30.96 -45.04 29.65
CA ALA A 12 31.36 -44.01 30.61
C ALA A 12 30.14 -43.13 30.93
N ALA A 13 29.54 -43.34 32.11
CA ALA A 13 28.52 -42.46 32.66
C ALA A 13 29.18 -41.10 32.98
N ARG A 14 28.87 -40.07 32.18
CA ARG A 14 29.30 -38.69 32.46
C ARG A 14 28.67 -38.25 33.78
N LEU A 15 29.50 -37.86 34.75
CA LEU A 15 29.04 -37.20 35.97
C LEU A 15 28.39 -35.85 35.63
N GLN A 16 27.13 -35.66 36.02
CA GLN A 16 26.45 -34.37 35.97
C GLN A 16 27.05 -33.45 37.04
N LYS A 17 27.68 -32.35 36.62
CA LYS A 17 28.01 -31.23 37.51
C LYS A 17 26.72 -30.42 37.70
N GLY A 18 26.33 -30.16 38.95
CA GLY A 18 25.16 -29.33 39.27
C GLY A 18 25.35 -27.89 38.82
N ALA A 19 24.24 -27.19 38.55
CA ALA A 19 24.27 -25.79 38.10
C ALA A 19 24.67 -24.86 39.26
N THR A 20 25.57 -23.91 38.98
CA THR A 20 25.92 -22.86 39.95
C THR A 20 24.92 -21.71 39.87
N LEU A 21 24.76 -20.92 40.95
CA LEU A 21 23.85 -19.77 40.95
C LEU A 21 24.22 -18.73 39.89
N ILE A 22 25.52 -18.50 39.67
CA ILE A 22 26.02 -17.58 38.65
C ILE A 22 25.75 -18.09 37.22
N GLU A 23 25.80 -19.40 36.98
CA GLU A 23 25.50 -20.04 35.70
C GLU A 23 24.01 -19.91 35.34
N ALA A 24 23.11 -20.07 36.32
CA ALA A 24 21.69 -19.83 36.12
C ALA A 24 21.41 -18.35 35.79
N MET A 25 22.07 -17.41 36.46
CA MET A 25 21.90 -15.98 36.20
C MET A 25 22.40 -15.56 34.81
N THR A 26 23.56 -16.06 34.36
CA THR A 26 24.08 -15.75 33.02
C THR A 26 23.25 -16.43 31.92
N ALA A 27 22.77 -17.65 32.14
CA ALA A 27 21.87 -18.33 31.20
C ALA A 27 20.54 -17.57 31.03
N LEU A 28 19.93 -17.11 32.13
CA LEU A 28 18.72 -16.29 32.08
C LEU A 28 18.97 -14.93 31.40
N PHE A 29 20.14 -14.32 31.63
CA PHE A 29 20.52 -13.07 30.96
C PHE A 29 20.63 -13.23 29.45
N VAL A 30 21.37 -14.24 28.98
CA VAL A 30 21.51 -14.52 27.54
C VAL A 30 20.16 -14.89 26.92
N PHE A 31 19.34 -15.67 27.62
CA PHE A 31 17.99 -16.01 27.18
C PHE A 31 17.10 -14.77 27.05
N ALA A 32 17.12 -13.86 28.02
CA ALA A 32 16.35 -12.62 27.98
C ALA A 32 16.76 -11.73 26.79
N VAL A 33 18.07 -11.56 26.55
CA VAL A 33 18.57 -10.80 25.38
C VAL A 33 18.15 -11.49 24.07
N GLY A 34 18.23 -12.81 23.99
CA GLY A 34 17.78 -13.58 22.83
C GLY A 34 16.27 -13.42 22.56
N ALA A 35 15.44 -13.48 23.60
CA ALA A 35 13.99 -13.31 23.49
C ALA A 35 13.62 -11.89 23.02
N LEU A 36 14.29 -10.85 23.54
CA LEU A 36 14.09 -9.47 23.08
C LEU A 36 14.48 -9.29 21.61
N GLY A 37 15.56 -9.94 21.16
CA GLY A 37 15.99 -9.92 19.76
C GLY A 37 14.93 -10.52 18.82
N ILE A 38 14.34 -11.66 19.19
CA ILE A 38 13.26 -12.29 18.41
C ILE A 38 12.02 -11.39 18.36
N ALA A 39 11.63 -10.80 19.50
CA ALA A 39 10.48 -9.90 19.56
C ALA A 39 10.67 -8.67 18.65
N ALA A 40 11.87 -8.06 18.63
CA ALA A 40 12.18 -6.95 17.74
C ALA A 40 12.16 -7.34 16.25
N MET A 41 12.61 -8.55 15.91
CA MET A 41 12.52 -9.04 14.54
C MET A 41 11.07 -9.31 14.12
N GLN A 42 10.22 -9.78 15.04
CA GLN A 42 8.80 -10.00 14.77
C GLN A 42 8.06 -8.69 14.50
N THR A 43 8.30 -7.63 15.28
CA THR A 43 7.64 -6.33 15.06
C THR A 43 8.05 -5.71 13.72
N THR A 44 9.33 -5.74 13.37
CA THR A 44 9.80 -5.23 12.07
C THR A 44 9.26 -6.04 10.90
N SER A 45 9.07 -7.36 11.06
CA SER A 45 8.44 -8.21 10.05
C SER A 45 6.97 -7.85 9.82
N MET A 46 6.22 -7.54 10.88
CA MET A 46 4.84 -7.07 10.78
C MET A 46 4.76 -5.72 10.04
N VAL A 47 5.68 -4.80 10.33
CA VAL A 47 5.71 -3.49 9.65
C VAL A 47 5.92 -3.65 8.13
N ARG A 48 6.85 -4.51 7.73
CA ARG A 48 7.11 -4.83 6.31
C ARG A 48 5.95 -5.58 5.66
N GLY A 49 5.25 -6.41 6.43
CA GLY A 49 4.07 -7.15 5.99
C GLY A 49 2.94 -6.23 5.52
N ASP A 50 2.53 -5.25 6.34
CA ASP A 50 1.41 -4.40 5.90
C ASP A 50 1.81 -3.38 4.81
N ASP A 51 3.08 -2.98 4.72
CA ASP A 51 3.59 -2.14 3.62
C ASP A 51 3.45 -2.88 2.26
N THR A 52 3.90 -4.14 2.25
CA THR A 52 3.72 -5.04 1.10
C THR A 52 2.24 -5.23 0.76
N ARG A 53 1.38 -5.37 1.77
CA ARG A 53 -0.08 -5.48 1.59
C ARG A 53 -0.67 -4.19 0.99
N GLN A 54 -0.30 -3.02 1.48
CA GLN A 54 -0.75 -1.72 0.97
C GLN A 54 -0.43 -1.57 -0.51
N ARG A 55 0.84 -1.78 -0.87
CA ARG A 55 1.30 -1.72 -2.25
C ARG A 55 0.58 -2.73 -3.15
N SER A 56 0.41 -3.96 -2.68
CA SER A 56 -0.25 -5.01 -3.49
C SER A 56 -1.71 -4.66 -3.78
N ILE A 57 -2.42 -4.09 -2.80
CA ILE A 57 -3.83 -3.70 -2.95
C ILE A 57 -3.96 -2.43 -3.77
N ALA A 58 -3.06 -1.45 -3.62
CA ALA A 58 -3.01 -0.27 -4.47
C ALA A 58 -2.84 -0.64 -5.95
N ILE A 59 -1.89 -1.54 -6.25
CA ILE A 59 -1.67 -2.05 -7.62
C ILE A 59 -2.90 -2.79 -8.14
N TRP A 60 -3.49 -3.67 -7.32
CA TRP A 60 -4.71 -4.39 -7.72
C TRP A 60 -5.87 -3.44 -8.04
N LYS A 61 -6.05 -2.38 -7.25
CA LYS A 61 -7.06 -1.34 -7.47
C LYS A 61 -6.79 -0.46 -8.68
N ALA A 62 -5.53 -0.12 -8.95
CA ALA A 62 -5.16 0.56 -10.19
C ALA A 62 -5.50 -0.27 -11.42
N GLN A 63 -5.20 -1.58 -11.39
CA GLN A 63 -5.56 -2.50 -12.47
C GLN A 63 -7.08 -2.63 -12.62
N GLU A 64 -7.81 -2.80 -11.51
CA GLU A 64 -9.28 -2.84 -11.51
C GLU A 64 -9.87 -1.58 -12.18
N LEU A 65 -9.33 -0.40 -11.84
CA LEU A 65 -9.78 0.85 -12.42
C LEU A 65 -9.53 0.90 -13.93
N VAL A 66 -8.37 0.47 -14.41
CA VAL A 66 -8.09 0.45 -15.86
C VAL A 66 -8.99 -0.56 -16.57
N ASP A 67 -9.24 -1.72 -15.98
CA ASP A 67 -10.15 -2.72 -16.55
C ASP A 67 -11.58 -2.16 -16.64
N ARG A 68 -12.04 -1.42 -15.62
CA ARG A 68 -13.32 -0.69 -15.65
C ARG A 68 -13.34 0.38 -16.73
N ILE A 69 -12.31 1.23 -16.79
CA ILE A 69 -12.19 2.28 -17.82
C ILE A 69 -12.34 1.70 -19.23
N LYS A 70 -11.71 0.56 -19.51
CA LYS A 70 -11.78 -0.13 -20.81
C LYS A 70 -13.13 -0.80 -21.06
N ALA A 71 -13.77 -1.33 -20.03
CA ALA A 71 -15.04 -2.03 -20.14
C ALA A 71 -16.25 -1.08 -20.20
N THR A 72 -16.15 0.09 -19.57
CA THR A 72 -17.28 1.00 -19.37
C THR A 72 -17.65 1.73 -20.67
N LYS A 73 -18.84 1.40 -21.17
CA LYS A 73 -19.47 1.96 -22.36
C LYS A 73 -20.94 2.24 -22.05
N THR A 74 -21.51 3.30 -22.63
CA THR A 74 -22.93 3.64 -22.45
C THR A 74 -23.62 3.74 -23.80
N ILE A 75 -24.95 3.77 -23.82
CA ILE A 75 -25.73 3.95 -25.05
C ILE A 75 -25.35 5.29 -25.73
N ASP A 76 -25.15 6.34 -24.94
CA ASP A 76 -24.77 7.68 -25.44
C ASP A 76 -23.28 7.80 -25.79
N SER A 77 -22.45 6.85 -25.37
CA SER A 77 -21.01 6.83 -25.62
C SER A 77 -20.52 5.39 -25.83
N PRO A 78 -20.81 4.80 -27.01
CA PRO A 78 -20.46 3.41 -27.32
C PRO A 78 -18.95 3.17 -27.44
N ASP A 79 -18.18 4.23 -27.71
CA ASP A 79 -16.73 4.19 -27.84
C ASP A 79 -16.00 4.24 -26.47
N GLY A 80 -16.72 4.46 -25.36
CA GLY A 80 -16.18 4.46 -24.00
C GLY A 80 -16.28 5.82 -23.29
N LEU A 81 -15.93 5.84 -21.99
CA LEU A 81 -16.06 7.02 -21.11
C LEU A 81 -14.73 7.63 -20.66
N ILE A 82 -13.61 7.33 -21.33
CA ILE A 82 -12.26 7.73 -20.88
C ILE A 82 -12.11 9.25 -20.64
N ALA A 83 -12.66 10.10 -21.51
CA ALA A 83 -12.61 11.55 -21.33
C ALA A 83 -13.36 12.01 -20.06
N THR A 84 -14.43 11.30 -19.70
CA THR A 84 -15.15 11.54 -18.45
C THR A 84 -14.34 11.08 -17.25
N TYR A 85 -13.66 9.93 -17.34
CA TYR A 85 -12.72 9.47 -16.31
C TYR A 85 -11.60 10.48 -16.03
N ILE A 86 -10.94 10.98 -17.09
CA ILE A 86 -9.90 12.02 -16.96
C ILE A 86 -10.45 13.24 -16.24
N THR A 87 -11.61 13.73 -16.67
CA THR A 87 -12.24 14.92 -16.07
C THR A 87 -12.60 14.69 -14.60
N GLN A 88 -13.19 13.55 -14.26
CA GLN A 88 -13.64 13.28 -12.88
C GLN A 88 -12.48 13.04 -11.92
N ILE A 89 -11.42 12.35 -12.35
CA ILE A 89 -10.19 12.16 -11.55
C ILE A 89 -9.54 13.52 -11.32
N ASN A 90 -9.35 14.32 -12.37
CA ASN A 90 -8.69 15.62 -12.26
C ASN A 90 -9.52 16.67 -11.48
N ASN A 91 -10.86 16.59 -11.49
CA ASN A 91 -11.69 17.47 -10.66
C ASN A 91 -11.58 17.16 -9.16
N THR A 92 -11.17 15.94 -8.81
CA THR A 92 -11.09 15.47 -7.42
C THR A 92 -9.72 15.76 -6.81
N ASN A 93 -8.68 15.92 -7.64
CA ASN A 93 -7.33 16.30 -7.24
C ASN A 93 -7.01 17.68 -7.82
N ASN A 94 -7.11 18.74 -7.02
CA ASN A 94 -6.85 20.12 -7.49
C ASN A 94 -5.40 20.37 -7.91
N ASP A 95 -4.50 19.43 -7.58
CA ASP A 95 -3.08 19.49 -7.80
C ASP A 95 -2.66 18.12 -8.38
N ASN A 96 -2.73 17.93 -9.70
CA ASN A 96 -2.21 16.73 -10.40
C ASN A 96 -0.65 16.67 -10.37
N GLY A 97 -0.05 17.02 -9.24
CA GLY A 97 1.38 17.13 -9.04
C GLY A 97 1.98 15.81 -8.61
N ILE A 98 2.11 14.85 -9.53
CA ILE A 98 2.79 13.58 -9.26
C ILE A 98 4.19 13.84 -8.70
N GLY A 99 4.52 13.15 -7.61
CA GLY A 99 5.82 13.16 -6.95
C GLY A 99 5.94 14.13 -5.77
N VAL A 100 4.89 14.89 -5.44
CA VAL A 100 4.93 15.93 -4.39
C VAL A 100 4.00 15.59 -3.24
N LEU A 101 4.52 15.54 -2.00
CA LEU A 101 3.66 15.38 -0.83
C LEU A 101 2.93 16.69 -0.51
N ASN A 102 1.64 16.76 -0.85
CA ASN A 102 0.74 17.86 -0.50
C ASN A 102 -0.64 17.31 -0.09
N SER A 103 -1.17 17.75 1.05
CA SER A 103 -2.53 17.37 1.51
C SER A 103 -3.63 17.90 0.62
N ALA A 104 -3.40 18.99 -0.10
CA ALA A 104 -4.39 19.55 -1.02
C ALA A 104 -4.56 18.72 -2.30
N SER A 105 -3.59 17.86 -2.63
CA SER A 105 -3.61 16.93 -3.75
C SER A 105 -4.23 15.58 -3.43
N GLU A 106 -4.64 15.33 -2.18
CA GLU A 106 -5.20 14.03 -1.80
C GLU A 106 -6.55 13.78 -2.47
N TYR A 107 -6.76 12.56 -2.96
CA TYR A 107 -8.00 12.10 -3.56
C TYR A 107 -9.15 12.19 -2.56
N GLN A 108 -10.07 13.11 -2.82
CA GLN A 108 -11.21 13.38 -1.95
C GLN A 108 -12.39 12.47 -2.29
N CYS A 109 -12.71 11.56 -1.37
CA CYS A 109 -13.95 10.81 -1.47
C CYS A 109 -15.18 11.70 -1.25
N PRO A 110 -16.23 11.58 -2.07
CA PRO A 110 -17.46 12.32 -1.85
C PRO A 110 -18.09 11.92 -0.51
N THR A 111 -18.65 12.90 0.20
CA THR A 111 -19.26 12.72 1.53
C THR A 111 -20.54 11.87 1.51
N ALA A 112 -21.11 11.66 0.32
CA ALA A 112 -22.26 10.79 0.10
C ALA A 112 -21.93 9.79 -1.02
N ALA A 113 -22.44 8.57 -0.88
CA ALA A 113 -22.33 7.58 -1.95
C ALA A 113 -23.04 8.11 -3.22
N PRO A 114 -22.40 8.03 -4.40
CA PRO A 114 -23.00 8.46 -5.66
C PRO A 114 -24.18 7.56 -6.03
N ALA A 115 -24.96 8.00 -7.04
CA ALA A 115 -26.00 7.17 -7.62
C ALA A 115 -25.38 5.85 -8.13
N ARG A 116 -25.91 4.71 -7.67
CA ARG A 116 -25.48 3.40 -8.15
C ARG A 116 -25.99 3.16 -9.56
N CYS A 117 -25.06 2.84 -10.45
CA CYS A 117 -25.31 2.58 -11.86
C CYS A 117 -25.24 1.08 -12.20
N ASP A 118 -25.19 0.24 -11.16
CA ASP A 118 -25.17 -1.21 -11.18
C ASP A 118 -26.46 -1.77 -10.54
N ASP A 119 -26.81 -3.01 -10.91
CA ASP A 119 -27.83 -3.76 -10.19
C ASP A 119 -27.22 -4.26 -8.88
N VAL A 120 -27.90 -3.94 -7.77
CA VAL A 120 -27.55 -4.41 -6.44
C VAL A 120 -28.75 -5.04 -5.78
N ASN A 121 -28.57 -6.22 -5.20
CA ASN A 121 -29.60 -6.91 -4.41
C ASN A 121 -30.94 -7.09 -5.14
N GLY A 122 -30.94 -7.17 -6.48
CA GLY A 122 -32.14 -7.36 -7.30
C GLY A 122 -32.94 -6.09 -7.56
N THR A 123 -32.36 -4.90 -7.31
CA THR A 123 -32.92 -3.63 -7.78
C THR A 123 -32.26 -3.23 -9.09
N ASN A 124 -33.07 -3.01 -10.12
CA ASN A 124 -32.60 -2.56 -11.42
C ASN A 124 -31.70 -1.32 -11.29
N ALA A 125 -30.62 -1.30 -12.08
CA ALA A 125 -29.75 -0.14 -12.20
C ALA A 125 -30.56 1.13 -12.54
N GLY A 126 -30.23 2.24 -11.89
CA GLY A 126 -30.79 3.54 -12.24
C GLY A 126 -30.36 4.00 -13.64
N ALA A 127 -31.14 4.88 -14.26
CA ALA A 127 -30.70 5.56 -15.48
C ALA A 127 -29.58 6.55 -15.12
N CYS A 128 -28.34 6.18 -15.38
CA CYS A 128 -27.17 6.99 -15.10
C CYS A 128 -26.65 7.72 -16.32
N THR A 129 -26.25 8.98 -16.12
CA THR A 129 -25.42 9.73 -17.06
C THR A 129 -23.98 9.19 -17.05
N ALA A 130 -23.22 9.46 -18.12
CA ALA A 130 -21.80 9.11 -18.20
C ALA A 130 -20.99 9.56 -16.96
N ALA A 131 -21.25 10.78 -16.46
CA ALA A 131 -20.60 11.31 -15.27
C ALA A 131 -20.93 10.50 -14.00
N GLN A 132 -22.19 10.06 -13.86
CA GLN A 132 -22.63 9.25 -12.71
C GLN A 132 -22.03 7.84 -12.75
N VAL A 133 -21.93 7.22 -13.93
CA VAL A 133 -21.28 5.92 -14.09
C VAL A 133 -19.82 5.98 -13.63
N VAL A 134 -19.08 6.97 -14.13
CA VAL A 134 -17.66 7.16 -13.76
C VAL A 134 -17.51 7.47 -12.26
N GLN A 135 -18.36 8.34 -11.71
CA GLN A 135 -18.33 8.65 -10.27
C GLN A 135 -18.61 7.42 -9.40
N ALA A 136 -19.53 6.54 -9.81
CA ALA A 136 -19.79 5.28 -9.12
C ALA A 136 -18.60 4.31 -9.21
N ASP A 137 -17.99 4.17 -10.40
CA ASP A 137 -16.79 3.35 -10.61
C ASP A 137 -15.64 3.82 -9.71
N LEU A 138 -15.31 5.12 -9.74
CA LEU A 138 -14.26 5.71 -8.90
C LEU A 138 -14.57 5.54 -7.41
N TRP A 139 -15.80 5.81 -6.99
CA TRP A 139 -16.20 5.62 -5.60
C TRP A 139 -16.06 4.14 -5.17
N SER A 140 -16.37 3.18 -6.04
CA SER A 140 -16.23 1.75 -5.71
C SER A 140 -14.76 1.31 -5.53
N VAL A 141 -13.84 1.90 -6.29
CA VAL A 141 -12.40 1.61 -6.23
C VAL A 141 -11.76 2.30 -5.01
N PHE A 142 -12.09 3.57 -4.78
CA PHE A 142 -11.41 4.40 -3.79
C PHE A 142 -12.16 4.50 -2.47
N CYS A 143 -13.46 4.68 -2.49
CA CYS A 143 -14.24 5.22 -1.37
C CYS A 143 -15.19 4.22 -0.71
N GLU A 144 -15.44 3.06 -1.34
CA GLU A 144 -16.29 2.01 -0.77
C GLU A 144 -15.71 1.55 0.58
N PRO A 145 -16.44 1.67 1.70
CA PRO A 145 -15.88 1.46 3.03
C PRO A 145 -15.25 0.08 3.26
N ASN A 146 -15.79 -0.97 2.64
CA ASN A 146 -15.38 -2.35 2.90
C ASN A 146 -14.33 -2.90 1.94
N THR A 147 -14.24 -2.35 0.72
CA THR A 147 -13.43 -2.92 -0.37
C THR A 147 -12.56 -1.89 -1.09
N GLY A 148 -12.71 -0.60 -0.79
CA GLY A 148 -11.94 0.49 -1.37
C GLY A 148 -10.58 0.74 -0.71
N LEU A 149 -9.87 1.74 -1.24
CA LEU A 149 -8.59 2.24 -0.72
C LEU A 149 -8.72 3.26 0.43
N VAL A 150 -9.96 3.64 0.77
CA VAL A 150 -10.36 4.55 1.86
C VAL A 150 -9.31 5.66 2.10
N PRO A 151 -9.17 6.60 1.16
CA PRO A 151 -8.21 7.69 1.30
C PRO A 151 -8.48 8.44 2.60
N ASN A 152 -7.42 8.61 3.39
CA ASN A 152 -7.43 9.28 4.69
C ASN A 152 -8.32 8.66 5.79
N GLY A 153 -8.63 7.35 5.71
CA GLY A 153 -9.46 6.67 6.71
C GLY A 153 -8.76 5.55 7.48
N ASN A 154 -9.38 5.16 8.61
CA ASN A 154 -9.04 3.90 9.27
C ASN A 154 -9.63 2.76 8.45
N ALA A 155 -8.76 1.96 7.82
CA ALA A 155 -9.20 0.73 7.17
C ALA A 155 -10.02 -0.14 8.13
N VAL A 156 -11.21 -0.52 7.69
CA VAL A 156 -12.02 -1.58 8.30
C VAL A 156 -11.69 -2.94 7.65
N THR A 157 -12.17 -4.04 8.23
CA THR A 157 -11.93 -5.40 7.73
C THR A 157 -12.27 -5.53 6.24
N GLY A 158 -11.27 -5.75 5.40
CA GLY A 158 -11.41 -5.91 3.94
C GLY A 158 -10.88 -4.73 3.11
N SER A 159 -10.71 -3.56 3.73
CA SER A 159 -10.15 -2.37 3.09
C SER A 159 -8.67 -2.17 3.45
N VAL A 160 -8.04 -1.24 2.75
CA VAL A 160 -6.68 -0.75 3.04
C VAL A 160 -6.74 0.77 3.03
N GLY A 161 -6.28 1.40 4.10
CA GLY A 161 -6.18 2.86 4.16
C GLY A 161 -4.84 3.28 3.58
N LEU A 162 -4.89 4.06 2.50
CA LEU A 162 -3.77 4.82 1.99
C LEU A 162 -3.87 6.26 2.49
N ARG A 163 -2.74 6.81 2.93
CA ARG A 163 -2.67 8.19 3.41
C ARG A 163 -2.12 9.07 2.30
N ASN A 164 -2.70 10.25 2.11
CA ASN A 164 -2.27 11.19 1.08
C ASN A 164 -2.25 10.51 -0.30
N LEU A 165 -3.26 9.70 -0.57
CA LEU A 165 -3.40 9.02 -1.85
C LEU A 165 -3.68 10.07 -2.92
N GLU A 166 -2.78 10.22 -3.88
CA GLU A 166 -2.97 11.02 -5.08
C GLU A 166 -3.15 10.10 -6.29
N VAL A 167 -4.05 10.49 -7.18
CA VAL A 167 -4.36 9.72 -8.39
C VAL A 167 -4.40 10.67 -9.57
N ALA A 168 -3.61 10.41 -10.62
CA ALA A 168 -3.70 11.15 -11.88
C ALA A 168 -3.95 10.20 -13.04
N LEU A 169 -4.79 10.64 -13.98
CA LEU A 169 -4.99 9.97 -15.25
C LEU A 169 -4.66 10.93 -16.39
N GLU A 170 -3.56 10.65 -17.06
CA GLU A 170 -3.05 11.47 -18.15
C GLU A 170 -3.28 10.81 -19.51
N GLN A 171 -3.44 11.64 -20.53
CA GLN A 171 -3.46 11.21 -21.92
C GLN A 171 -2.22 11.74 -22.65
N ASN A 172 -1.51 10.85 -23.32
CA ASN A 172 -0.39 11.16 -24.20
C ASN A 172 -0.64 10.60 -25.60
N GLY A 173 -1.29 11.39 -26.45
CA GLY A 173 -1.75 10.93 -27.75
C GLY A 173 -2.83 9.85 -27.61
N SER A 174 -2.53 8.64 -28.09
CA SER A 174 -3.43 7.47 -27.98
C SER A 174 -3.20 6.63 -26.73
N GLU A 175 -2.17 6.93 -25.93
CA GLU A 175 -1.84 6.18 -24.72
C GLU A 175 -2.34 6.94 -23.49
N TYR A 176 -2.83 6.20 -22.50
CA TYR A 176 -3.22 6.69 -21.19
C TYR A 176 -2.27 6.18 -20.11
N ARG A 177 -2.01 7.02 -19.11
CA ARG A 177 -1.18 6.69 -17.95
C ARG A 177 -1.94 6.97 -16.67
N LEU A 178 -2.05 5.95 -15.83
CA LEU A 178 -2.65 6.04 -14.51
C LEU A 178 -1.54 6.03 -13.46
N TYR A 179 -1.46 7.10 -12.67
CA TYR A 179 -0.51 7.28 -11.58
C TYR A 179 -1.24 7.16 -10.25
N PHE A 180 -0.69 6.35 -9.35
CA PHE A 180 -1.10 6.24 -7.95
C PHE A 180 0.11 6.58 -7.09
N GLU A 181 -0.08 7.46 -6.13
CA GLU A 181 0.96 7.84 -5.17
C GLU A 181 0.37 7.92 -3.77
N TRP A 182 1.10 7.44 -2.77
CA TRP A 182 0.62 7.49 -1.38
C TRP A 182 1.79 7.53 -0.41
N LEU A 183 1.51 7.94 0.82
CA LEU A 183 2.51 8.00 1.88
C LEU A 183 2.94 6.59 2.32
N ASN A 184 4.25 6.32 2.28
CA ASN A 184 4.83 5.09 2.80
C ASN A 184 4.60 5.03 4.32
N ARG A 185 4.24 3.85 4.84
CA ARG A 185 3.89 3.67 6.25
C ARG A 185 5.05 3.93 7.23
N THR A 186 6.28 3.80 6.78
CA THR A 186 7.47 4.06 7.60
C THR A 186 7.79 5.54 7.75
N SER A 187 7.15 6.41 6.94
CA SER A 187 7.33 7.85 7.05
C SER A 187 6.50 8.43 8.20
N ASN A 188 7.07 9.38 8.93
CA ASN A 188 6.37 10.04 10.02
C ASN A 188 5.27 10.98 9.48
N ASN A 189 4.09 10.78 10.03
CA ASN A 189 2.77 11.15 9.56
C ASN A 189 2.41 12.65 9.60
N SER A 190 3.38 13.57 9.62
CA SER A 190 3.06 15.02 9.61
C SER A 190 2.99 15.53 8.19
N VAL A 191 1.77 15.61 7.66
CA VAL A 191 1.46 16.26 6.37
C VAL A 191 1.69 17.78 6.46
N ASP A 192 1.84 18.32 7.67
CA ASP A 192 1.91 19.76 7.97
C ASP A 192 3.32 20.32 8.16
N SER A 193 4.34 19.62 7.68
CA SER A 193 5.70 20.08 7.88
C SER A 193 6.58 19.66 6.73
N ALA A 194 6.95 20.64 5.92
CA ALA A 194 8.25 20.70 5.24
C ALA A 194 9.45 20.61 6.22
N THR A 195 9.26 20.07 7.43
CA THR A 195 10.26 19.73 8.44
C THR A 195 10.03 18.28 8.88
N THR A 196 10.30 17.34 7.97
CA THR A 196 10.46 15.92 8.30
C THR A 196 11.76 15.70 9.08
N ALA A 197 11.84 14.58 9.80
CA ALA A 197 13.07 14.13 10.46
C ALA A 197 14.31 14.35 9.57
N SER A 198 15.41 14.85 10.16
CA SER A 198 16.59 15.39 9.47
C SER A 198 17.31 14.47 8.46
N GLY A 199 16.86 13.22 8.28
CA GLY A 199 17.36 12.26 7.30
C GLY A 199 16.53 12.13 6.01
N GLN A 200 15.35 12.75 5.92
CA GLN A 200 14.49 12.75 4.72
C GLN A 200 14.35 14.14 4.07
N GLN A 201 15.28 15.02 4.40
CA GLN A 201 15.34 16.38 3.87
C GLN A 201 16.74 16.66 3.33
N ASN A 202 16.81 17.52 2.32
CA ASN A 202 18.06 18.12 1.87
C ASN A 202 18.59 19.09 2.94
N SER A 203 19.85 19.49 2.82
CA SER A 203 20.50 20.44 3.75
C SER A 203 19.85 21.83 3.77
N ASP A 204 19.02 22.15 2.78
CA ASP A 204 18.23 23.39 2.69
C ASP A 204 16.83 23.26 3.32
N GLY A 205 16.49 22.10 3.90
CA GLY A 205 15.19 21.82 4.52
C GLY A 205 14.12 21.35 3.53
N THR A 206 14.40 21.29 2.22
CA THR A 206 13.45 20.76 1.23
C THR A 206 13.31 19.24 1.36
N ALA A 207 12.15 18.70 0.98
CA ALA A 207 11.95 17.26 0.95
C ALA A 207 12.91 16.61 -0.03
N ARG A 208 13.49 15.47 0.36
CA ARG A 208 14.38 14.71 -0.53
C ARG A 208 13.55 13.97 -1.56
N THR A 209 13.85 14.17 -2.84
CA THR A 209 13.25 13.45 -3.97
C THR A 209 14.23 12.46 -4.60
N VAL A 210 13.70 11.47 -5.30
CA VAL A 210 14.46 10.52 -6.12
C VAL A 210 13.83 10.48 -7.51
N VAL A 211 14.69 10.51 -8.54
CA VAL A 211 14.24 10.29 -9.92
C VAL A 211 13.90 8.82 -10.07
N THR A 212 12.64 8.55 -10.42
CA THR A 212 12.14 7.20 -10.68
C THR A 212 11.54 7.14 -12.07
N ASN A 213 11.76 6.04 -12.78
CA ASN A 213 11.12 5.85 -14.08
C ASN A 213 9.72 5.28 -13.87
N LEU A 214 8.70 6.12 -14.03
CA LEU A 214 7.28 5.75 -13.95
C LEU A 214 6.70 5.78 -15.36
N CYS A 215 6.17 4.65 -15.81
CA CYS A 215 5.58 4.53 -17.15
C CYS A 215 6.50 4.99 -18.31
N GLY A 216 7.82 4.89 -18.17
CA GLY A 216 8.76 5.35 -19.21
C GLY A 216 8.99 6.86 -19.22
N GLN A 217 8.60 7.58 -18.17
CA GLN A 217 8.96 8.97 -17.91
C GLN A 217 9.75 9.05 -16.59
N ASP A 218 10.70 9.98 -16.53
CA ASP A 218 11.49 10.21 -15.32
C ASP A 218 10.75 11.21 -14.43
N GLU A 219 10.23 10.73 -13.31
CA GLU A 219 9.45 11.51 -12.34
C GLU A 219 10.25 11.73 -11.05
N ASN A 220 10.17 12.94 -10.51
CA ASN A 220 10.80 13.28 -9.23
C ASN A 220 9.83 12.97 -8.09
N VAL A 221 10.04 11.86 -7.39
CA VAL A 221 9.14 11.40 -6.32
C VAL A 221 9.78 11.67 -4.95
N ASP A 222 9.03 12.28 -4.03
CA ASP A 222 9.43 12.42 -2.62
C ASP A 222 9.76 11.05 -2.01
N THR A 223 10.90 10.93 -1.33
CA THR A 223 11.36 9.66 -0.71
C THR A 223 10.42 9.07 0.36
N ARG A 224 9.40 9.81 0.77
CA ARG A 224 8.36 9.37 1.71
C ARG A 224 7.16 8.75 1.01
N LEU A 225 7.06 8.90 -0.31
CA LEU A 225 5.95 8.44 -1.11
C LEU A 225 6.30 7.10 -1.78
N ASP A 226 5.32 6.23 -1.85
CA ASP A 226 5.32 5.09 -2.77
C ASP A 226 4.50 5.48 -3.99
N ALA A 227 5.02 5.14 -5.17
CA ALA A 227 4.36 5.44 -6.44
C ALA A 227 4.22 4.18 -7.29
N TYR A 228 3.14 4.14 -8.06
CA TYR A 228 2.85 3.13 -9.05
C TYR A 228 2.26 3.79 -10.30
N CYS A 229 2.68 3.32 -11.47
CA CYS A 229 2.13 3.80 -12.73
C CYS A 229 1.82 2.64 -13.68
N LEU A 230 0.69 2.74 -14.38
CA LEU A 230 0.27 1.80 -15.40
C LEU A 230 -0.05 2.52 -16.72
N ARG A 231 0.44 1.98 -17.83
CA ARG A 231 0.18 2.45 -19.19
C ARG A 231 -0.87 1.59 -19.86
N PHE A 232 -1.76 2.19 -20.62
CA PHE A 232 -2.74 1.46 -21.41
C PHE A 232 -3.20 2.25 -22.64
N GLU A 233 -3.75 1.55 -23.62
CA GLU A 233 -4.38 2.10 -24.83
C GLU A 233 -5.90 1.86 -24.79
#